data_AF-A0A428YB14-F1
#
_entry.id   AF-A0A428YB14-F1
#
_cell.length_a   1.000
_cell.length_b   1.000
_cell.length_c   1.000
_cell.angle_alpha   90.00
_cell.angle_beta   90.00
_cell.angle_gamma   90.00
#
_symmetry.space_group_name_H-M   'P 1'
#
loop_
_entity.id
_entity.type
_entity.pdbx_description
1 polymer ?
#
loop_
_entity_poly.entity_id
_entity_poly.type
_entity_poly.pdbx_seq_one_letter_code
_entity_poly.pdbx_strand_id
1 'polypeptide(L)'
;MGVTVVHTTLTKHILGAIDLTGPPGPPASRDRLVGAALPLRLGRAADDGGGTEQAPRVLVPAEQLATAAAERVAGLLDDPMAFGIGPGRTPAPLSPWKAGSKPVELKTTGINITLDRTSTAQPTPVLVVLAGSDGDQTLTGEVTEITLVGQVFAGRKLTTIGVALKADAWYTVLTLAAGWHGRLEALRATS
;
A
#
# COMPACT_ATOMS: atom_id res chain seq x y z
N MET A 1 -0.04 6.94 -25.79
CA MET A 1 0.81 7.68 -24.83
C MET A 1 1.16 6.75 -23.69
N GLY A 2 2.42 6.74 -23.25
CA GLY A 2 2.89 5.88 -22.15
C GLY A 2 2.93 6.64 -20.83
N VAL A 3 3.02 5.90 -19.74
CA VAL A 3 3.23 6.42 -18.39
C VAL A 3 4.52 5.84 -17.82
N THR A 4 5.13 6.53 -16.86
CA THR A 4 6.09 5.91 -15.95
C THR A 4 5.36 5.56 -14.66
N VAL A 5 5.51 4.32 -14.22
CA VAL A 5 4.90 3.83 -12.98
C VAL A 5 5.97 3.55 -11.95
N VAL A 6 5.66 3.84 -10.69
CA VAL A 6 6.41 3.39 -9.51
C VAL A 6 5.66 2.22 -8.92
N HIS A 7 6.33 1.09 -8.74
CA HIS A 7 5.68 -0.13 -8.26
C HIS A 7 6.50 -0.85 -7.20
N THR A 8 5.85 -1.69 -6.41
CA THR A 8 6.54 -2.54 -5.45
C THR A 8 7.23 -3.72 -6.14
N THR A 9 8.40 -4.11 -5.64
CA THR A 9 9.16 -5.24 -6.18
C THR A 9 8.54 -6.57 -5.76
N LEU A 10 8.07 -6.67 -4.52
CA LEU A 10 7.51 -7.88 -3.92
C LEU A 10 6.10 -8.20 -4.43
N THR A 11 5.17 -7.24 -4.32
CA THR A 11 3.74 -7.47 -4.58
C THR A 11 3.27 -6.96 -5.94
N LYS A 12 4.17 -6.33 -6.70
CA LYS A 12 3.94 -5.77 -8.05
C LYS A 12 2.87 -4.68 -8.14
N HIS A 13 2.42 -4.13 -7.02
CA HIS A 13 1.41 -3.07 -7.02
C HIS A 13 2.01 -1.78 -7.56
N ILE A 14 1.25 -1.05 -8.36
CA ILE A 14 1.61 0.30 -8.78
C ILE A 14 1.17 1.25 -7.66
N LEU A 15 2.10 2.07 -7.16
CA LEU A 15 1.84 3.04 -6.08
C LEU A 15 1.77 4.49 -6.58
N GLY A 16 2.25 4.72 -7.80
CA GLY A 16 2.16 6.01 -8.46
C GLY A 16 2.33 5.84 -9.96
N ALA A 17 1.67 6.70 -10.72
CA ALA A 17 1.76 6.73 -12.17
C ALA A 17 1.87 8.19 -12.62
N ILE A 18 2.78 8.45 -13.56
CA ILE A 18 3.07 9.78 -14.07
C ILE A 18 2.97 9.74 -15.59
N ASP A 19 2.17 10.63 -16.16
CA ASP A 19 2.11 10.83 -17.60
C ASP A 19 3.47 11.28 -18.14
N LEU A 20 3.91 10.65 -19.21
CA LEU A 20 5.09 11.10 -19.94
C LEU A 20 4.70 12.29 -20.82
N THR A 21 4.89 13.50 -20.28
CA THR A 21 4.76 14.76 -21.02
C THR A 21 6.12 15.12 -21.64
N GLY A 22 6.43 14.53 -22.81
CA GLY A 22 7.68 14.83 -23.50
C GLY A 22 8.04 13.85 -24.62
N PRO A 23 9.19 14.04 -25.28
CA PRO A 23 9.70 13.12 -26.29
C PRO A 23 9.85 11.71 -25.70
N PRO A 24 9.67 10.66 -26.52
CA PRO A 24 9.87 9.28 -26.06
C PRO A 24 11.30 9.11 -25.54
N GLY A 25 11.41 8.57 -24.33
CA GLY A 25 12.68 8.31 -23.65
C GLY A 25 12.53 7.20 -22.61
N PRO A 26 13.63 6.72 -22.03
CA PRO A 26 13.58 5.75 -20.94
C PRO A 26 12.80 6.33 -19.75
N PRO A 27 12.11 5.49 -18.96
CA PRO A 27 11.44 5.95 -17.76
C PRO A 27 12.46 6.58 -16.81
N ALA A 28 12.04 7.61 -16.06
CA ALA A 28 12.89 8.20 -15.05
C ALA A 28 13.34 7.13 -14.03
N SER A 29 14.60 7.25 -13.58
CA SER A 29 15.13 6.33 -12.57
C SER A 29 14.34 6.45 -11.27
N ARG A 30 14.27 5.34 -10.53
CA ARG A 30 13.62 5.27 -9.21
C ARG A 30 14.07 6.42 -8.31
N ASP A 31 15.37 6.58 -8.13
CA ASP A 31 15.92 7.56 -7.19
C ASP A 31 15.53 9.00 -7.55
N ARG A 32 15.33 9.29 -8.84
CA ARG A 32 14.85 10.59 -9.31
C ARG A 32 13.36 10.81 -9.00
N LEU A 33 12.56 9.75 -8.99
CA LEU A 33 11.11 9.85 -8.75
C LEU A 33 10.74 9.80 -7.27
N VAL A 34 11.45 9.01 -6.45
CA VAL A 34 11.06 8.77 -5.05
C VAL A 34 12.09 9.20 -4.02
N GLY A 35 13.32 9.55 -4.42
CA GLY A 35 14.40 9.80 -3.46
C GLY A 35 14.65 8.58 -2.58
N ALA A 36 14.65 8.78 -1.25
CA ALA A 36 14.86 7.70 -0.28
C ALA A 36 13.61 6.83 -0.03
N ALA A 37 12.41 7.39 -0.17
CA ALA A 37 11.15 6.68 0.06
C ALA A 37 9.98 7.41 -0.62
N LEU A 38 8.99 6.65 -1.09
CA LEU A 38 7.75 7.20 -1.65
C LEU A 38 6.74 7.49 -0.53
N PRO A 39 6.37 8.76 -0.28
CA PRO A 39 5.32 9.09 0.67
C PRO A 39 3.93 8.80 0.10
N LEU A 40 3.15 8.01 0.85
CA LEU A 40 1.73 7.79 0.60
C LEU A 40 0.90 8.43 1.72
N ARG A 41 -0.22 9.02 1.35
CA ARG A 41 -1.14 9.71 2.26
C ARG A 41 -2.56 9.24 2.02
N LEU A 42 -3.32 9.09 3.10
CA LEU A 42 -4.77 8.95 2.99
C LEU A 42 -5.33 10.19 2.31
N GLY A 43 -6.14 9.98 1.26
CA GLY A 43 -6.97 11.04 0.72
C GLY A 43 -7.87 11.56 1.84
N ARG A 44 -7.97 12.89 1.97
CA ARG A 44 -8.84 13.52 2.96
C ARG A 44 -10.29 13.07 2.68
N ALA A 45 -10.89 12.28 3.56
CA ALA A 45 -12.33 12.10 3.54
C ALA A 45 -12.96 13.48 3.82
N ALA A 46 -13.71 13.99 2.86
CA ALA A 46 -14.60 15.13 3.09
C ALA A 46 -15.79 14.61 3.93
N ASP A 47 -16.01 15.27 5.06
CA ASP A 47 -17.17 15.14 5.97
C ASP A 47 -17.29 13.77 6.69
N ASP A 48 -17.18 13.67 8.02
CA ASP A 48 -17.99 14.35 9.02
C ASP A 48 -17.15 14.93 10.18
N GLY A 49 -17.29 16.24 10.42
CA GLY A 49 -17.04 16.81 11.75
C GLY A 49 -15.58 16.99 12.19
N GLY A 50 -14.88 17.97 11.62
CA GLY A 50 -14.03 18.87 12.42
C GLY A 50 -12.69 18.37 12.97
N GLY A 51 -12.16 17.23 12.54
CA GLY A 51 -10.80 16.80 12.87
C GLY A 51 -9.79 17.12 11.78
N THR A 52 -8.98 18.16 11.94
CA THR A 52 -7.82 18.47 11.06
C THR A 52 -6.58 17.62 11.36
N GLU A 53 -6.74 16.42 11.90
CA GLU A 53 -5.60 15.51 12.09
C GLU A 53 -5.21 14.92 10.74
N GLN A 54 -4.11 15.42 10.18
CA GLN A 54 -3.47 14.77 9.04
C GLN A 54 -3.02 13.39 9.50
N ALA A 55 -3.66 12.34 9.00
CA ALA A 55 -3.21 10.97 9.23
C ALA A 55 -1.72 10.85 8.85
N PRO A 56 -0.91 10.12 9.65
CA PRO A 56 0.51 9.92 9.37
C PRO A 56 0.74 9.49 7.92
N ARG A 57 1.72 10.10 7.26
CA ARG A 57 2.18 9.59 5.96
C ARG A 57 2.83 8.23 6.16
N VAL A 58 2.60 7.31 5.24
CA VAL A 58 3.35 6.05 5.17
C VAL A 58 4.47 6.25 4.16
N LEU A 59 5.73 6.01 4.53
CA LEU A 59 6.84 6.04 3.58
C LEU A 59 7.15 4.61 3.13
N VAL A 60 7.07 4.36 1.83
CA VAL A 60 7.51 3.09 1.25
C VAL A 60 8.97 3.23 0.85
N PRO A 61 9.90 2.48 1.48
CA PRO A 61 11.33 2.65 1.21
C PRO A 61 11.71 2.35 -0.24
N ALA A 62 12.69 3.07 -0.79
CA ALA A 62 13.09 2.93 -2.18
C ALA A 62 13.58 1.50 -2.54
N GLU A 63 14.13 0.75 -1.59
CA GLU A 63 14.52 -0.65 -1.80
C GLU A 63 13.33 -1.58 -2.08
N GLN A 64 12.12 -1.21 -1.65
CA GLN A 64 10.88 -1.94 -1.95
C GLN A 64 10.28 -1.52 -3.31
N LEU A 65 10.88 -0.53 -3.99
CA LEU A 65 10.31 0.11 -5.17
C LEU A 65 11.17 -0.10 -6.41
N ALA A 66 10.51 -0.11 -7.56
CA ALA A 66 11.11 -0.04 -8.88
C ALA A 66 10.26 0.85 -9.80
N THR A 67 10.83 1.24 -10.94
CA THR A 67 10.13 2.02 -11.96
C THR A 67 10.04 1.24 -13.26
N ALA A 68 8.94 1.44 -13.99
CA ALA A 68 8.73 0.82 -15.29
C ALA A 68 8.02 1.77 -16.24
N ALA A 69 8.28 1.61 -17.54
CA ALA A 69 7.46 2.23 -18.58
C ALA A 69 6.24 1.34 -18.84
N ALA A 70 5.05 1.93 -18.75
CA ALA A 70 3.79 1.23 -18.96
C ALA A 70 2.92 1.94 -20.00
N GLU A 71 1.95 1.22 -20.54
CA GLU A 71 0.89 1.78 -21.35
C GLU A 71 -0.11 2.54 -20.47
N ARG A 72 -0.67 3.62 -20.99
CA ARG A 72 -1.78 4.30 -20.33
C ARG A 72 -3.05 3.47 -20.50
N VAL A 73 -3.67 3.10 -19.39
CA VAL A 73 -4.98 2.46 -19.35
C VAL A 73 -5.96 3.32 -18.54
N ALA A 74 -7.26 3.11 -18.74
CA ALA A 74 -8.29 3.85 -18.02
C ALA A 74 -8.17 3.64 -16.50
N GLY A 75 -8.33 4.71 -15.72
CA GLY A 75 -8.29 4.67 -14.25
C GLY A 75 -6.90 4.58 -13.61
N LEU A 76 -5.83 4.28 -14.36
CA LEU A 76 -4.49 4.08 -13.80
C LEU A 76 -3.94 5.32 -13.08
N LEU A 77 -4.19 6.51 -13.63
CA LEU A 77 -3.74 7.77 -13.03
C LEU A 77 -4.62 8.20 -11.84
N ASP A 78 -5.87 7.74 -11.83
CA ASP A 78 -6.85 8.09 -10.80
C ASP A 78 -6.70 7.20 -9.56
N ASP A 79 -6.49 5.89 -9.77
CA ASP A 79 -6.28 4.90 -8.71
C ASP A 79 -5.18 3.90 -9.11
N PRO A 80 -3.89 4.28 -8.99
CA PRO A 80 -2.77 3.39 -9.33
C PRO A 80 -2.76 2.09 -8.52
N MET A 81 -3.26 2.11 -7.27
CA MET A 81 -3.25 0.97 -6.37
C MET A 81 -4.25 -0.13 -6.76
N ALA A 82 -5.19 0.16 -7.66
CA ALA A 82 -6.03 -0.85 -8.31
C ALA A 82 -5.30 -1.67 -9.38
N PHE A 83 -4.03 -1.34 -9.69
CA PHE A 83 -3.25 -1.97 -10.76
C PHE A 83 -1.94 -2.54 -10.26
N GLY A 84 -1.51 -3.62 -10.93
CA GLY A 84 -0.18 -4.18 -10.78
C GLY A 84 0.59 -4.19 -12.09
N ILE A 85 1.89 -4.43 -12.01
CA ILE A 85 2.71 -4.71 -13.19
C ILE A 85 2.28 -6.06 -13.78
N GLY A 86 1.70 -6.01 -14.98
CA GLY A 86 1.33 -7.18 -15.76
C GLY A 86 2.50 -7.71 -16.62
N PRO A 87 2.28 -8.80 -17.36
CA PRO A 87 3.23 -9.25 -18.37
C PRO A 87 3.38 -8.18 -19.47
N GLY A 88 4.62 -7.78 -19.75
CA GLY A 88 4.90 -6.73 -20.75
C GLY A 88 4.71 -5.32 -20.18
N ARG A 89 4.12 -4.43 -20.98
CA ARG A 89 3.98 -2.99 -20.66
C ARG A 89 2.58 -2.60 -20.21
N THR A 90 1.59 -3.48 -20.32
CA THR A 90 0.21 -3.17 -19.97
C THR A 90 -0.03 -3.45 -18.48
N PRO A 91 -0.43 -2.44 -17.67
CA PRO A 91 -0.82 -2.66 -16.29
C PRO A 91 -1.98 -3.66 -16.17
N ALA A 92 -1.89 -4.56 -15.20
CA ALA A 92 -2.93 -5.55 -14.94
C ALA A 92 -3.88 -5.04 -13.83
N PRO A 93 -5.20 -5.03 -14.04
CA PRO A 93 -6.14 -4.72 -12.97
C PRO A 93 -6.06 -5.78 -11.87
N LEU A 94 -6.16 -5.34 -10.62
CA LEU A 94 -6.11 -6.21 -9.45
C LEU A 94 -7.53 -6.55 -8.97
N SER A 95 -7.65 -7.50 -8.04
CA SER A 95 -8.94 -7.88 -7.48
C SER A 95 -9.36 -6.88 -6.39
N PRO A 96 -10.57 -6.31 -6.44
CA PRO A 96 -11.05 -5.47 -5.34
C PRO A 96 -11.33 -6.33 -4.12
N TRP A 97 -11.15 -5.74 -2.95
CA TRP A 97 -11.58 -6.34 -1.68
C TRP A 97 -13.10 -6.35 -1.59
N LYS A 98 -13.68 -7.36 -0.93
CA LYS A 98 -15.13 -7.39 -0.72
C LYS A 98 -15.59 -6.19 0.12
N ALA A 99 -16.57 -5.45 -0.40
CA ALA A 99 -17.20 -4.34 0.30
C ALA A 99 -17.79 -4.79 1.66
N GLY A 100 -17.61 -3.97 2.69
CA GLY A 100 -18.09 -4.24 4.05
C GLY A 100 -17.32 -5.32 4.82
N SER A 101 -16.31 -5.96 4.23
CA SER A 101 -15.38 -6.80 4.97
C SER A 101 -14.39 -5.94 5.77
N LYS A 102 -13.83 -6.50 6.84
CA LYS A 102 -12.65 -5.95 7.54
C LYS A 102 -11.42 -6.78 7.13
N PRO A 103 -10.87 -6.57 5.93
CA PRO A 103 -9.82 -7.44 5.42
C PRO A 103 -8.50 -7.25 6.16
N VAL A 104 -8.32 -6.10 6.84
CA VAL A 104 -7.15 -5.79 7.63
C VAL A 104 -7.62 -5.37 9.02
N GLU A 105 -7.12 -6.04 10.05
CA GLU A 105 -7.43 -5.73 11.44
C GLU A 105 -6.14 -5.63 12.25
N LEU A 106 -6.00 -4.56 13.02
CA LEU A 106 -4.88 -4.37 13.93
C LEU A 106 -5.20 -4.92 15.31
N LYS A 107 -4.32 -5.80 15.78
CA LYS A 107 -4.25 -6.30 17.14
C LYS A 107 -2.98 -5.80 17.82
N THR A 108 -3.01 -5.70 19.14
CA THR A 108 -1.81 -5.35 19.95
C THR A 108 -0.64 -6.30 19.71
N THR A 109 -0.91 -7.51 19.22
CA THR A 109 0.08 -8.55 18.94
C THR A 109 0.36 -8.78 17.45
N GLY A 110 -0.37 -8.12 16.54
CA GLY A 110 -0.12 -8.28 15.12
C GLY A 110 -1.20 -7.73 14.20
N ILE A 111 -1.05 -8.05 12.92
CA ILE A 111 -1.93 -7.60 11.85
C ILE A 111 -2.57 -8.81 11.22
N ASN A 112 -3.90 -8.89 11.32
CA ASN A 112 -4.68 -9.93 10.69
C ASN A 112 -5.07 -9.48 9.29
N ILE A 113 -4.78 -10.32 8.30
CA ILE A 113 -5.06 -10.03 6.89
C ILE A 113 -5.88 -11.18 6.32
N THR A 114 -7.09 -10.85 5.88
CA THR A 114 -8.08 -11.79 5.37
C THR A 114 -8.34 -11.54 3.88
N LEU A 115 -8.03 -12.53 3.05
CA LEU A 115 -8.32 -12.54 1.60
C LEU A 115 -9.57 -13.38 1.33
N ASP A 116 -10.53 -12.88 0.54
CA ASP A 116 -11.76 -13.63 0.25
C ASP A 116 -11.49 -14.91 -0.56
N ARG A 117 -10.43 -14.87 -1.37
CA ARG A 117 -9.91 -15.99 -2.15
C ARG A 117 -8.38 -16.00 -2.14
N THR A 118 -7.79 -17.17 -2.23
CA THR A 118 -6.35 -17.33 -2.37
C THR A 118 -6.03 -18.35 -3.43
N SER A 119 -4.81 -18.25 -3.96
CA SER A 119 -4.28 -19.30 -4.83
C SER A 119 -4.19 -20.61 -4.05
N THR A 120 -4.57 -21.71 -4.70
CA THR A 120 -4.35 -23.06 -4.18
C THR A 120 -2.96 -23.59 -4.51
N ALA A 121 -2.23 -22.92 -5.42
CA ALA A 121 -0.94 -23.37 -5.92
C ALA A 121 0.26 -22.67 -5.31
N GLN A 122 0.11 -21.39 -4.92
CA GLN A 122 1.23 -20.55 -4.45
C GLN A 122 0.78 -19.67 -3.28
N PRO A 123 1.64 -19.42 -2.28
CA PRO A 123 1.39 -18.40 -1.28
C PRO A 123 1.18 -17.04 -1.93
N THR A 124 0.36 -16.19 -1.31
CA THR A 124 0.17 -14.79 -1.72
C THR A 124 1.10 -13.91 -0.88
N PRO A 125 2.14 -13.29 -1.46
CA PRO A 125 3.00 -12.34 -0.75
C PRO A 125 2.22 -11.12 -0.27
N VAL A 126 2.56 -10.65 0.92
CA VAL A 126 1.96 -9.47 1.54
C VAL A 126 3.04 -8.52 2.01
N LEU A 127 2.90 -7.25 1.67
CA LEU A 127 3.68 -6.14 2.23
C LEU A 127 2.73 -5.27 3.06
N VAL A 128 3.12 -4.97 4.29
CA VAL A 128 2.44 -4.00 5.13
C VAL A 128 3.42 -2.91 5.53
N VAL A 129 3.00 -1.65 5.45
CA VAL A 129 3.77 -0.53 6.00
C VAL A 129 2.88 0.23 6.97
N LEU A 130 3.37 0.43 8.18
CA LEU A 130 2.66 1.13 9.25
C LEU A 130 3.39 2.43 9.58
N ALA A 131 2.62 3.47 9.83
CA ALA A 131 3.07 4.70 10.46
C ALA A 131 2.11 5.04 11.60
N GLY A 132 2.63 5.10 12.83
CA GLY A 132 1.87 5.47 14.02
C GLY A 132 2.60 6.56 14.81
N SER A 133 1.87 7.31 15.63
CA SER A 133 2.46 8.16 16.67
C SER A 133 2.38 7.45 18.01
N ASP A 134 3.50 7.48 18.76
CA ASP A 134 3.54 6.99 20.14
C ASP A 134 2.81 7.98 21.07
N GLY A 135 1.48 7.99 21.01
CA GLY A 135 0.65 8.46 22.12
C GLY A 135 0.61 9.95 22.43
N ASP A 136 0.84 10.83 21.47
CA ASP A 136 0.33 12.19 21.54
C ASP A 136 -0.19 12.60 20.16
N GLN A 137 -1.38 13.18 20.12
CA GLN A 137 -2.05 13.66 18.90
C GLN A 137 -1.32 14.85 18.24
N THR A 138 -0.20 15.26 18.84
CA THR A 138 0.72 16.25 18.29
C THR A 138 1.77 15.57 17.42
N LEU A 139 1.69 15.84 16.11
CA LEU A 139 2.58 15.42 15.03
C LEU A 139 4.01 16.02 15.15
N THR A 140 4.61 15.99 16.33
CA THR A 140 5.98 16.43 16.63
C THR A 140 6.87 15.31 17.18
N GLY A 141 6.31 14.11 17.40
CA GLY A 141 7.05 12.92 17.80
C GLY A 141 7.64 12.14 16.61
N GLU A 142 8.68 11.35 16.89
CA GLU A 142 9.29 10.40 15.96
C GLU A 142 8.23 9.41 15.45
N VAL A 143 7.82 9.55 14.18
CA VAL A 143 6.90 8.60 13.55
C VAL A 143 7.65 7.30 13.38
N THR A 144 7.26 6.27 14.13
CA THR A 144 7.84 4.95 13.93
C THR A 144 7.22 4.33 12.70
N GLU A 145 8.05 4.13 11.67
CA GLU A 145 7.65 3.48 10.43
C GLU A 145 8.14 2.04 10.43
N ILE A 146 7.20 1.12 10.23
CA ILE A 146 7.48 -0.31 10.26
C ILE A 146 7.05 -0.92 8.93
N THR A 147 8.01 -1.50 8.21
CA THR A 147 7.73 -2.33 7.03
C THR A 147 7.76 -3.80 7.43
N LEU A 148 6.64 -4.49 7.19
CA LEU A 148 6.47 -5.90 7.50
C LEU A 148 6.21 -6.68 6.21
N VAL A 149 6.88 -7.82 6.08
CA VAL A 149 6.68 -8.76 4.98
C VAL A 149 6.06 -10.03 5.53
N GLY A 150 4.99 -10.48 4.89
CA GLY A 150 4.30 -11.71 5.24
C GLY A 150 3.79 -12.45 4.01
N GLN A 151 3.00 -13.48 4.27
CA GLN A 151 2.34 -14.24 3.22
C GLN A 151 1.04 -14.86 3.73
N VAL A 152 0.06 -14.97 2.85
CA VAL A 152 -1.10 -15.84 3.06
C VAL A 152 -0.80 -17.17 2.36
N PHE A 153 -0.67 -18.25 3.14
CA PHE A 153 -0.34 -19.56 2.60
C PHE A 153 -1.44 -20.09 1.66
N ALA A 154 -1.03 -20.92 0.70
CA ALA A 154 -1.94 -21.51 -0.28
C ALA A 154 -3.13 -22.20 0.40
N GLY A 155 -4.34 -21.95 -0.11
CA GLY A 155 -5.59 -22.48 0.44
C GLY A 155 -6.01 -21.92 1.82
N ARG A 156 -5.22 -21.03 2.44
CA ARG A 156 -5.62 -20.27 3.63
C ARG A 156 -6.21 -18.93 3.22
N LYS A 157 -7.12 -18.39 4.03
CA LYS A 157 -7.70 -17.06 3.81
C LYS A 157 -7.19 -16.01 4.78
N LEU A 158 -6.59 -16.42 5.88
CA LEU A 158 -6.14 -15.56 6.97
C LEU A 158 -4.64 -15.77 7.18
N THR A 159 -3.94 -14.66 7.43
CA THR A 159 -2.58 -14.67 8.00
C THR A 159 -2.48 -13.62 9.09
N THR A 160 -1.56 -13.83 10.03
CA THR A 160 -1.23 -12.86 11.06
C THR A 160 0.26 -12.52 10.95
N ILE A 161 0.57 -11.24 10.80
CA ILE A 161 1.95 -10.75 10.84
C ILE A 161 2.17 -10.20 12.25
N GLY A 162 3.07 -10.84 13.01
CA GLY A 162 3.36 -10.44 14.38
C GLY A 162 4.05 -9.08 14.46
N VAL A 163 3.50 -8.19 15.27
CA VAL A 163 4.08 -6.88 15.60
C VAL A 163 3.46 -6.40 16.91
N ALA A 164 4.28 -5.85 17.80
CA ALA A 164 3.78 -5.26 19.04
C ALA A 164 3.24 -3.86 18.74
N LEU A 165 1.94 -3.64 18.94
CA LEU A 165 1.28 -2.37 18.76
C LEU A 165 0.72 -1.88 20.10
N LYS A 166 0.82 -0.57 20.32
CA LYS A 166 0.18 0.07 21.47
C LYS A 166 -1.35 -0.07 21.36
N ALA A 167 -1.97 -0.58 22.42
CA ALA A 167 -3.42 -0.69 22.51
C ALA A 167 -4.08 0.68 22.30
N ASP A 168 -5.21 0.69 21.60
CA ASP A 168 -6.05 1.85 21.33
C ASP A 168 -5.41 2.97 20.48
N ALA A 169 -4.15 2.81 20.04
CA ALA A 169 -3.46 3.75 19.18
C ALA A 169 -3.92 3.63 17.71
N TRP A 170 -3.88 4.76 17.00
CA TRP A 170 -4.19 4.84 15.58
C TRP A 170 -2.92 4.71 14.73
N TYR A 171 -3.03 3.97 13.64
CA TYR A 171 -1.96 3.76 12.67
C TYR A 171 -2.49 4.02 11.27
N THR A 172 -1.68 4.65 10.43
CA THR A 172 -1.88 4.60 8.98
C THR A 172 -1.22 3.33 8.46
N VAL A 173 -1.99 2.52 7.75
CA VAL A 173 -1.60 1.18 7.30
C VAL A 173 -1.75 1.09 5.80
N LEU A 174 -0.63 0.89 5.11
CA LEU A 174 -0.62 0.42 3.72
C LEU A 174 -0.58 -1.11 3.72
N THR A 175 -1.56 -1.76 3.10
CA THR A 175 -1.58 -3.22 2.91
C THR A 175 -1.62 -3.55 1.42
N LEU A 176 -0.63 -4.31 0.96
CA LEU A 176 -0.51 -4.78 -0.42
C LEU A 176 -0.45 -6.30 -0.41
N ALA A 177 -1.49 -6.98 -0.90
CA ALA A 177 -1.50 -8.43 -1.06
C ALA A 177 -1.47 -8.75 -2.56
N ALA A 178 -0.49 -9.51 -3.03
CA ALA A 178 -0.30 -9.74 -4.47
C ALA A 178 -1.60 -10.21 -5.16
N GLY A 179 -2.01 -9.52 -6.23
CA GLY A 179 -3.26 -9.81 -6.97
C GLY A 179 -4.51 -9.11 -6.43
N TRP A 180 -4.41 -8.33 -5.35
CA TRP A 180 -5.49 -7.55 -4.75
C TRP A 180 -5.20 -6.06 -4.85
N HIS A 181 -6.23 -5.20 -4.79
CA HIS A 181 -6.01 -3.76 -4.73
C HIS A 181 -5.12 -3.39 -3.52
N GLY A 182 -4.30 -2.36 -3.65
CA GLY A 182 -3.67 -1.76 -2.48
C GLY A 182 -4.73 -1.11 -1.58
N ARG A 183 -4.55 -1.22 -0.26
CA ARG A 183 -5.36 -0.49 0.72
C ARG A 183 -4.47 0.43 1.52
N LEU A 184 -4.89 1.67 1.67
CA LEU A 184 -4.31 2.62 2.59
C LEU A 184 -5.44 3.06 3.53
N GLU A 185 -5.30 2.78 4.83
CA GLU A 185 -6.37 2.96 5.81
C GLU A 185 -5.83 3.50 7.14
N ALA A 186 -6.67 4.21 7.89
CA ALA A 186 -6.41 4.53 9.29
C ALA A 186 -7.09 3.47 10.15
N LEU A 187 -6.32 2.73 10.93
CA LEU A 187 -6.80 1.62 11.75
C LEU A 187 -6.39 1.80 13.21
N ARG A 188 -7.29 1.44 14.13
CA ARG A 188 -7.03 1.44 15.56
C ARG A 188 -6.59 0.05 16.01
N ALA A 189 -5.50 -0.04 16.76
CA ALA A 189 -5.05 -1.30 17.35
C ALA A 189 -5.98 -1.71 18.50
N THR A 190 -6.49 -2.93 18.44
CA THR A 190 -7.39 -3.49 19.46
C THR A 190 -6.71 -4.60 20.24
N SER A 191 -7.14 -4.83 21.49
CA SER A 191 -6.67 -5.97 22.28
C SER A 191 -7.10 -7.32 21.71
#